data_AF-A0A0C2GXX7-F1
#
_entry.id   AF-A0A0C2GXX7-F1
#
_cell.length_a   1.000
_cell.length_b   1.000
_cell.length_c   1.000
_cell.angle_alpha   90.00
_cell.angle_beta   90.00
_cell.angle_gamma   90.00
#
_symmetry.space_group_name_H-M   'P 1'
#
loop_
_entity.id
_entity.type
_entity.pdbx_description
1 polymer ?
#
loop_
_entity_poly.entity_id
_entity_poly.type
_entity_poly.pdbx_seq_one_letter_code
_entity_poly.pdbx_strand_id
1 'polypeptide(L)'
;MAITALPMDVWLKERLKKWVQLSGHEGSIVPASTCTLYKKQAGNCSEARAYEAISRDPYLTGFTPRYFKQLQKNDECFIEIEDLLQQFADPTKTSIMDIKMGTRTFLESEVSNTKRRKDLYEKMTAIDPDEPTPEERACGEITKLRYMQFRERESSSAELGFRIEAAKMPGGSLQKNFKKVRTYDDVTLALIEFFGADRERVRSRLLARLKAMRRAIENSRFFATHEVSIPNYYYFYNKCF
;
A
#
# COMPACT_ATOMS: atom_id res chain seq x y z
N MET A 1 13.16 -4.40 17.40
CA MET A 1 12.45 -4.41 18.70
C MET A 1 11.21 -3.56 18.57
N ALA A 2 10.07 -4.05 19.06
CA ALA A 2 8.76 -3.41 18.91
C ALA A 2 8.70 -2.05 19.61
N ILE A 3 7.86 -1.16 19.08
CA ILE A 3 7.55 0.17 19.61
C ILE A 3 6.81 0.01 20.94
N THR A 4 7.53 -0.25 22.04
CA THR A 4 6.92 -0.48 23.38
C THR A 4 7.33 0.55 24.45
N ALA A 5 8.10 1.57 24.10
CA ALA A 5 8.58 2.56 25.07
C ALA A 5 7.71 3.83 25.19
N LEU A 6 6.39 3.70 25.28
CA LEU A 6 5.51 4.76 25.80
C LEU A 6 4.54 4.13 26.81
N PRO A 7 4.12 4.86 27.86
CA PRO A 7 2.95 4.45 28.63
C PRO A 7 1.77 4.46 27.67
N MET A 8 1.50 3.31 27.06
CA MET A 8 0.37 3.14 26.18
C MET A 8 -0.85 3.02 27.06
N ASP A 9 -1.77 3.97 26.94
CA ASP A 9 -3.09 3.91 27.52
C ASP A 9 -3.70 2.52 27.25
N VAL A 10 -4.46 1.99 28.20
CA VAL A 10 -5.09 0.66 28.11
C VAL A 10 -5.83 0.50 26.77
N TRP A 11 -6.45 1.58 26.30
CA TRP A 11 -7.12 1.64 25.01
C TRP A 11 -6.17 1.41 23.81
N LEU A 12 -4.96 1.98 23.81
CA LEU A 12 -3.99 1.82 22.73
C LEU A 12 -3.48 0.37 22.66
N LYS A 13 -3.33 -0.29 23.83
CA LYS A 13 -3.00 -1.73 23.90
C LYS A 13 -4.11 -2.59 23.29
N GLU A 14 -5.37 -2.31 23.61
CA GLU A 14 -6.51 -3.04 23.02
C GLU A 14 -6.68 -2.77 21.52
N ARG A 15 -6.42 -1.54 21.07
CA ARG A 15 -6.43 -1.19 19.65
C ARG A 15 -5.32 -1.90 18.88
N LEU A 16 -4.11 -1.98 19.43
CA LEU A 16 -3.00 -2.71 18.82
C LEU A 16 -3.30 -4.19 18.66
N LYS A 17 -4.00 -4.83 19.59
CA LYS A 17 -4.43 -6.23 19.46
C LYS A 17 -5.35 -6.47 18.26
N LYS A 18 -6.12 -5.45 17.86
CA LYS A 18 -7.07 -5.51 16.73
C LYS A 18 -6.55 -4.82 15.47
N TRP A 19 -5.32 -4.29 15.51
CA TRP A 19 -4.73 -3.56 14.40
C TRP A 19 -4.43 -4.50 13.25
N VAL A 20 -4.84 -4.09 12.04
CA VAL A 20 -4.59 -4.86 10.82
C VAL A 20 -3.83 -3.97 9.85
N GLN A 21 -2.60 -4.36 9.55
CA GLN A 21 -1.82 -3.80 8.46
C GLN A 21 -1.95 -4.74 7.25
N LEU A 22 -2.58 -4.28 6.17
CA LEU A 22 -2.79 -5.10 4.98
C LEU A 22 -1.49 -5.42 4.24
N SER A 23 -0.70 -4.39 3.96
CA SER A 23 0.50 -4.43 3.12
C SER A 23 1.66 -3.68 3.78
N GLY A 24 2.84 -3.77 3.17
CA GLY A 24 4.07 -3.17 3.68
C GLY A 24 4.75 -4.04 4.74
N HIS A 25 5.89 -3.56 5.24
CA HIS A 25 6.65 -4.28 6.26
C HIS A 25 5.89 -4.27 7.58
N GLU A 26 5.77 -5.43 8.20
CA GLU A 26 5.07 -5.57 9.49
C GLU A 26 5.68 -4.64 10.54
N GLY A 27 4.81 -3.95 11.29
CA GLY A 27 5.22 -2.98 12.32
C GLY A 27 5.71 -1.63 11.78
N SER A 28 5.66 -1.39 10.46
CA SER A 28 5.99 -0.07 9.89
C SER A 28 4.88 0.97 10.08
N ILE A 29 3.64 0.55 10.34
CA ILE A 29 2.52 1.44 10.64
C ILE A 29 1.88 0.98 11.95
N VAL A 30 1.81 1.90 12.92
CA VAL A 30 1.19 1.64 14.22
C VAL A 30 0.26 2.76 14.64
N PRO A 31 -0.84 2.47 15.36
CA PRO A 31 -1.65 3.50 16.00
C PRO A 31 -0.82 4.44 16.88
N ALA A 32 -1.04 5.75 16.73
CA ALA A 32 -0.43 6.80 17.55
C ALA A 32 -1.43 7.39 18.54
N SER A 33 -2.68 7.58 18.11
CA SER A 33 -3.79 8.08 18.93
C SER A 33 -5.13 7.43 18.50
N THR A 34 -6.26 7.95 18.99
CA THR A 34 -7.61 7.62 18.48
C THR A 34 -7.76 7.94 17.00
N CYS A 35 -7.05 8.94 16.51
CA CYS A 35 -7.27 9.50 15.18
C CYS A 35 -6.07 9.47 14.24
N THR A 36 -4.91 9.05 14.74
CA THR A 36 -3.65 9.13 14.00
C THR A 36 -2.84 7.84 14.08
N LEU A 37 -1.98 7.66 13.08
CA LEU A 37 -1.04 6.56 12.94
C LEU A 37 0.38 7.12 12.83
N TYR A 38 1.35 6.41 13.41
CA TYR A 38 2.76 6.58 13.08
C TYR A 38 3.14 5.62 11.96
N LYS A 39 3.67 6.19 10.87
CA LYS A 39 4.29 5.43 9.77
C LYS A 39 5.79 5.66 9.80
N LYS A 40 6.54 4.57 9.94
CA LYS A 40 8.00 4.56 9.93
C LYS A 40 8.51 4.86 8.53
N GLN A 41 9.47 5.77 8.44
CA GLN A 41 10.09 6.15 7.18
C GLN A 41 11.29 5.26 6.87
N ALA A 42 11.45 4.92 5.59
CA ALA A 42 12.64 4.25 5.09
C ALA A 42 13.66 5.29 4.59
N GLY A 43 14.76 5.47 5.31
CA GLY A 43 15.90 6.26 4.83
C GLY A 43 15.66 7.78 4.76
N ASN A 44 15.89 8.37 3.58
CA ASN A 44 16.14 9.81 3.33
C ASN A 44 14.93 10.77 3.51
N CYS A 45 13.91 10.39 4.29
CA CYS A 45 12.74 11.20 4.65
C CYS A 45 11.99 11.80 3.45
N SER A 46 12.14 11.24 2.24
CA SER A 46 11.44 11.69 1.02
C SER A 46 9.92 11.62 1.17
N GLU A 47 9.44 10.63 1.91
CA GLU A 47 8.02 10.43 2.21
C GLU A 47 7.40 11.60 3.00
N ALA A 48 8.10 12.15 4.01
CA ALA A 48 7.56 13.27 4.80
C ALA A 48 7.38 14.50 3.90
N ARG A 49 8.38 14.80 3.08
CA ARG A 49 8.33 15.90 2.11
C ARG A 49 7.20 15.72 1.11
N ALA A 50 6.97 14.48 0.64
CA ALA A 50 5.85 14.19 -0.25
C ALA A 50 4.50 14.46 0.44
N TYR A 51 4.29 13.93 1.65
CA TYR A 51 3.07 14.18 2.41
C TYR A 51 2.83 15.67 2.72
N GLU A 52 3.89 16.41 3.06
CA GLU A 52 3.82 17.85 3.29
C GLU A 52 3.51 18.63 2.02
N ALA A 53 4.08 18.26 0.87
CA ALA A 53 3.77 18.90 -0.41
C ALA A 53 2.33 18.60 -0.84
N ILE A 54 1.90 17.34 -0.70
CA ILE A 54 0.53 16.90 -0.99
C ILE A 54 -0.49 17.61 -0.11
N SER A 55 -0.22 17.78 1.19
CA SER A 55 -1.15 18.44 2.12
C SER A 55 -1.34 19.93 1.81
N ARG A 56 -0.40 20.54 1.10
CA ARG A 56 -0.47 21.92 0.60
C ARG A 56 -1.09 22.03 -0.80
N ASP A 57 -1.33 20.92 -1.49
CA ASP A 57 -1.97 20.91 -2.80
C ASP A 57 -3.50 21.03 -2.64
N PRO A 58 -4.13 22.13 -3.07
CA PRO A 58 -5.55 22.36 -2.84
C PRO A 58 -6.43 21.33 -3.55
N TYR A 59 -6.00 20.77 -4.68
CA TYR A 59 -6.78 19.80 -5.44
C TYR A 59 -6.80 18.42 -4.79
N LEU A 60 -5.76 18.06 -4.05
CA LEU A 60 -5.60 16.75 -3.41
C LEU A 60 -6.31 16.65 -2.05
N THR A 61 -6.92 17.74 -1.57
CA THR A 61 -7.64 17.78 -0.30
C THR A 61 -8.71 16.70 -0.24
N GLY A 62 -8.67 15.89 0.81
CA GLY A 62 -9.59 14.80 1.05
C GLY A 62 -9.29 13.53 0.26
N PHE A 63 -8.34 13.50 -0.70
CA PHE A 63 -7.92 12.28 -1.42
C PHE A 63 -6.74 11.56 -0.78
N THR A 64 -6.11 12.16 0.22
CA THR A 64 -4.96 11.63 0.93
C THR A 64 -5.17 11.75 2.45
N PRO A 65 -4.55 10.87 3.28
CA PRO A 65 -4.57 11.05 4.72
C PRO A 65 -3.96 12.40 5.10
N ARG A 66 -4.57 13.11 6.04
CA ARG A 66 -3.97 14.34 6.57
C ARG A 66 -2.59 14.04 7.16
N TYR A 67 -1.60 14.81 6.73
CA TYR A 67 -0.27 14.84 7.34
C TYR A 67 -0.25 15.80 8.52
N PHE A 68 0.30 15.37 9.65
CA PHE A 68 0.40 16.19 10.85
C PHE A 68 1.82 16.70 11.08
N LYS A 69 2.79 15.79 11.18
CA LYS A 69 4.20 16.13 11.45
C LYS A 69 5.12 14.95 11.18
N GLN A 70 6.41 15.26 11.06
CA GLN A 70 7.51 14.30 11.15
C GLN A 70 8.04 14.29 12.58
N LEU A 71 8.41 13.12 13.08
CA LEU A 71 8.95 12.94 14.43
C LEU A 71 10.11 11.93 14.42
N GLN A 72 11.06 12.13 15.33
CA GLN A 72 12.17 11.21 15.55
C GLN A 72 12.03 10.55 16.91
N LYS A 73 12.19 9.23 16.98
CA LYS A 73 12.11 8.44 18.21
C LYS A 73 13.06 7.26 18.13
N ASN A 74 13.92 7.11 19.14
CA ASN A 74 14.91 6.02 19.22
C ASN A 74 15.73 5.88 17.93
N ASP A 75 16.24 7.00 17.41
CA ASP A 75 16.96 7.11 16.13
C ASP A 75 16.16 6.72 14.87
N GLU A 76 14.88 6.37 15.01
CA GLU A 76 13.99 6.08 13.89
C GLU A 76 13.12 7.30 13.56
N CYS A 77 12.85 7.49 12.27
CA CYS A 77 12.02 8.59 11.79
C CYS A 77 10.62 8.09 11.44
N PHE A 78 9.60 8.83 11.86
CA PHE A 78 8.19 8.54 11.60
C PHE A 78 7.48 9.78 11.08
N ILE A 79 6.36 9.56 10.39
CA ILE A 79 5.35 10.58 10.15
C ILE A 79 4.10 10.24 10.93
N GLU A 80 3.42 11.27 11.42
CA GLU A 80 2.08 11.16 11.95
C GLU A 80 1.07 11.52 10.85
N ILE A 81 0.19 10.57 10.55
CA ILE A 81 -0.84 10.70 9.51
C ILE A 81 -2.21 10.32 10.07
N GLU A 82 -3.27 10.80 9.42
CA GLU A 82 -4.64 10.47 9.75
C GLU A 82 -4.91 8.97 9.61
N ASP A 83 -5.61 8.42 10.61
CA ASP A 83 -6.18 7.09 10.49
C ASP A 83 -7.48 7.15 9.68
N LEU A 84 -7.41 6.73 8.42
CA LEU A 84 -8.57 6.68 7.55
C LEU A 84 -9.61 5.62 7.95
N LEU A 85 -9.27 4.71 8.89
CA LEU A 85 -10.20 3.72 9.41
C LEU A 85 -11.11 4.23 10.53
N GLN A 86 -10.76 5.35 11.18
CA GLN A 86 -11.52 5.85 12.33
C GLN A 86 -12.97 6.21 12.01
N GLN A 87 -13.24 6.58 10.75
CA GLN A 87 -14.56 7.01 10.28
C GLN A 87 -15.55 5.84 10.18
N PHE A 88 -15.06 4.60 10.26
CA PHE A 88 -15.90 3.41 10.20
C PHE A 88 -16.34 3.00 11.60
N ALA A 89 -17.66 2.80 11.77
CA ALA A 89 -18.27 2.42 13.05
C ALA A 89 -17.67 1.15 13.66
N ASP A 90 -17.22 0.21 12.83
CA ASP A 90 -16.46 -0.96 13.25
C ASP A 90 -15.36 -1.29 12.23
N PRO A 91 -14.10 -0.86 12.48
CA PRO A 91 -12.96 -1.17 11.62
C PRO A 91 -12.71 -2.68 11.47
N THR A 92 -13.15 -3.50 12.43
CA THR A 92 -12.99 -4.96 12.38
C THR A 92 -13.92 -5.60 11.35
N LYS A 93 -15.05 -4.96 11.03
CA LYS A 93 -16.03 -5.40 10.02
C LYS A 93 -15.95 -4.62 8.71
N THR A 94 -15.00 -3.70 8.61
CA THR A 94 -14.74 -2.91 7.41
C THR A 94 -13.87 -3.72 6.46
N SER A 95 -14.32 -3.83 5.21
CA SER A 95 -13.54 -4.43 4.14
C SER A 95 -12.52 -3.40 3.65
N ILE A 96 -11.32 -3.83 3.31
CA ILE A 96 -10.24 -2.91 2.93
C ILE A 96 -9.48 -3.59 1.81
N MET A 97 -9.15 -2.88 0.74
CA MET A 97 -8.31 -3.38 -0.34
C MET A 97 -7.14 -2.43 -0.53
N ASP A 98 -5.95 -2.98 -0.62
CA ASP A 98 -4.75 -2.24 -0.98
C ASP A 98 -4.48 -2.45 -2.46
N ILE A 99 -4.45 -1.36 -3.22
CA ILE A 99 -4.14 -1.38 -4.64
C ILE A 99 -2.89 -0.55 -4.87
N LYS A 100 -1.89 -1.19 -5.46
CA LYS A 100 -0.69 -0.51 -5.90
C LYS A 100 -0.88 0.00 -7.32
N MET A 101 -0.65 1.30 -7.51
CA MET A 101 -0.78 1.98 -8.80
C MET A 101 0.57 2.05 -9.52
N GLY A 102 0.53 2.08 -10.85
CA GLY A 102 1.67 2.23 -11.74
C GLY A 102 1.94 0.97 -12.58
N THR A 103 2.36 1.18 -13.83
CA THR A 103 2.91 0.14 -14.70
C THR A 103 4.32 -0.28 -14.30
N ARG A 104 5.04 0.64 -13.63
CA ARG A 104 6.37 0.46 -13.04
C ARG A 104 6.30 0.75 -11.55
N THR A 105 6.86 -0.14 -10.73
CA THR A 105 6.78 -0.11 -9.26
C THR A 105 8.13 0.00 -8.56
N PHE A 106 9.18 0.31 -9.31
CA PHE A 106 10.51 0.69 -8.83
C PHE A 106 10.87 2.07 -9.39
N LEU A 107 11.75 2.82 -8.74
CA LEU A 107 12.25 4.11 -9.24
C LEU A 107 13.33 3.92 -10.31
N GLU A 108 13.49 4.88 -11.23
CA GLU A 108 14.55 4.80 -12.26
C GLU A 108 15.94 4.81 -11.61
N SER A 109 16.10 5.55 -10.51
CA SER A 109 17.32 5.56 -9.72
C SER A 109 17.66 4.20 -9.10
N GLU A 110 16.70 3.28 -8.98
CA GLU A 110 16.94 1.93 -8.45
C GLU A 110 17.42 0.95 -9.51
N VAL A 111 17.34 1.31 -10.80
CA VAL A 111 17.72 0.44 -11.92
C VAL A 111 19.22 0.12 -11.90
N SER A 112 20.05 1.05 -11.46
CA SER A 112 21.51 0.88 -11.37
C SER A 112 21.97 0.02 -10.19
N ASN A 113 21.05 -0.36 -9.28
CA ASN A 113 21.41 -1.14 -8.11
C ASN A 113 21.53 -2.63 -8.44
N THR A 114 22.78 -3.11 -8.47
CA THR A 114 23.12 -4.50 -8.78
C THR A 114 23.18 -5.43 -7.56
N LYS A 115 22.86 -4.93 -6.36
CA LYS A 115 22.89 -5.73 -5.13
C LYS A 115 21.89 -6.88 -5.21
N ARG A 116 22.39 -8.10 -5.11
CA ARG A 116 21.60 -9.33 -5.09
C ARG A 116 21.05 -9.62 -3.69
N ARG A 117 19.91 -10.32 -3.66
CA ARG A 117 19.14 -10.61 -2.45
C ARG A 117 18.54 -11.99 -2.51
N LYS A 118 18.93 -12.85 -1.56
CA LYS A 118 18.36 -14.18 -1.36
C LYS A 118 16.85 -14.15 -1.08
N ASP A 119 16.38 -13.23 -0.24
CA ASP A 119 14.96 -13.16 0.13
C ASP A 119 14.02 -12.84 -1.05
N LEU A 120 14.53 -12.16 -2.08
CA LEU A 120 13.76 -11.89 -3.30
C LEU A 120 13.71 -13.10 -4.22
N TYR A 121 14.80 -13.87 -4.30
CA TYR A 121 14.85 -15.12 -5.04
C TYR A 121 13.87 -16.14 -4.45
N GLU A 122 13.90 -16.33 -3.13
CA GLU A 122 12.95 -17.22 -2.42
C GLU A 122 11.48 -16.81 -2.64
N LYS A 123 11.20 -15.50 -2.70
CA LYS A 123 9.86 -14.99 -3.00
C LYS A 123 9.44 -15.25 -4.45
N MET A 124 10.38 -15.18 -5.40
CA MET A 124 10.12 -15.46 -6.81
C MET A 124 9.82 -16.94 -7.01
N THR A 125 10.68 -17.83 -6.50
CA THR A 125 10.51 -19.29 -6.62
C THR A 125 9.25 -19.79 -5.92
N ALA A 126 8.84 -19.17 -4.82
CA ALA A 126 7.58 -19.49 -4.15
C ALA A 126 6.33 -19.11 -4.97
N ILE A 127 6.47 -18.26 -6.00
CA ILE A 127 5.37 -17.86 -6.91
C ILE A 127 5.41 -18.71 -8.18
N ASP A 128 6.61 -18.83 -8.75
CA ASP A 128 6.92 -19.59 -9.95
C ASP A 128 8.32 -20.23 -9.79
N PRO A 129 8.40 -21.55 -9.55
CA PRO A 129 9.67 -22.27 -9.42
C PRO A 129 10.52 -22.28 -10.70
N ASP A 130 9.90 -22.13 -11.88
CA ASP A 130 10.58 -22.26 -13.17
C ASP A 130 11.14 -20.93 -13.68
N GLU A 131 10.62 -19.81 -13.16
CA GLU A 131 10.99 -18.44 -13.51
C GLU A 131 12.50 -18.10 -13.42
N PRO A 132 13.26 -18.51 -12.38
CA PRO A 132 14.65 -18.09 -12.28
C PRO A 132 15.52 -18.72 -13.37
N THR A 133 16.52 -17.99 -13.88
CA THR A 133 17.47 -18.54 -14.85
C THR A 133 18.40 -19.58 -14.21
N PRO A 134 19.11 -20.43 -15.00
CA PRO A 134 20.10 -21.35 -14.45
C PRO A 134 21.15 -20.67 -13.57
N GLU A 135 21.59 -19.47 -13.93
CA GLU A 135 22.57 -18.68 -13.17
C GLU A 135 21.96 -18.16 -11.86
N GLU A 136 20.70 -17.71 -11.88
CA GLU A 136 19.96 -17.29 -10.69
C GLU A 136 19.72 -18.48 -9.75
N ARG A 137 19.43 -19.67 -10.29
CA ARG A 137 19.30 -20.91 -9.51
C ARG A 137 20.63 -21.33 -8.87
N ALA A 138 21.73 -21.20 -9.59
CA ALA A 138 23.05 -21.55 -9.08
C ALA A 138 23.50 -20.64 -7.93
N CYS A 139 23.20 -19.33 -7.99
CA CYS A 139 23.58 -18.40 -6.93
C CYS A 139 22.52 -18.22 -5.84
N GLY A 140 21.26 -18.57 -6.09
CA GLY A 140 20.16 -18.47 -5.12
C GLY A 140 19.78 -17.04 -4.74
N GLU A 141 20.14 -16.06 -5.57
CA GLU A 141 19.91 -14.63 -5.30
C GLU A 141 19.60 -13.87 -6.59
N ILE A 142 18.73 -12.86 -6.50
CA ILE A 142 18.37 -11.98 -7.63
C ILE A 142 18.44 -10.51 -7.21
N THR A 143 18.55 -9.61 -8.18
CA THR A 143 18.49 -8.17 -7.91
C THR A 143 17.07 -7.72 -7.59
N LYS A 144 16.93 -6.56 -6.93
CA LYS A 144 15.61 -5.96 -6.68
C LYS A 144 14.87 -5.67 -7.97
N LEU A 145 15.55 -5.10 -8.96
CA LEU A 145 14.97 -4.77 -10.26
C LEU A 145 14.37 -6.02 -10.93
N ARG A 146 15.14 -7.11 -11.00
CA ARG A 146 14.72 -8.38 -11.59
C ARG A 146 13.45 -8.93 -10.94
N TYR A 147 13.37 -8.87 -9.61
CA TYR A 147 12.18 -9.28 -8.87
C TYR A 147 10.96 -8.39 -9.17
N MET A 148 11.17 -7.07 -9.23
CA MET A 148 10.08 -6.12 -9.48
C MET A 148 9.49 -6.29 -10.89
N GLN A 149 10.34 -6.48 -11.91
CA GLN A 149 9.91 -6.76 -13.28
C GLN A 149 9.13 -8.08 -13.39
N PHE A 150 9.57 -9.12 -12.69
CA PHE A 150 8.81 -10.36 -12.58
C PHE A 150 7.44 -10.14 -11.94
N ARG A 151 7.38 -9.42 -10.81
CA ARG A 151 6.12 -9.12 -10.12
C ARG A 151 5.16 -8.29 -10.98
N GLU A 152 5.69 -7.35 -11.76
CA GLU A 152 4.89 -6.53 -12.66
C GLU A 152 4.29 -7.35 -13.81
N ARG A 153 5.01 -8.34 -14.32
CA ARG A 153 4.53 -9.27 -15.36
C ARG A 153 3.55 -10.32 -14.84
N GLU A 154 3.76 -10.82 -13.63
CA GLU A 154 2.87 -11.82 -13.00
C GLU A 154 1.58 -11.22 -12.43
N SER A 155 1.44 -9.90 -12.46
CA SER A 155 0.26 -9.18 -11.96
C SER A 155 -0.31 -8.26 -13.04
N SER A 156 -1.44 -7.63 -12.73
CA SER A 156 -2.05 -6.66 -13.62
C SER A 156 -1.28 -5.35 -13.77
N SER A 157 -0.12 -5.16 -13.13
CA SER A 157 0.61 -3.88 -13.18
C SER A 157 1.07 -3.53 -14.60
N ALA A 158 1.72 -4.46 -15.31
CA ALA A 158 2.26 -4.16 -16.64
C ALA A 158 1.16 -3.86 -17.67
N GLU A 159 0.02 -4.56 -17.60
CA GLU A 159 -1.06 -4.46 -18.59
C GLU A 159 -2.11 -3.40 -18.23
N LEU A 160 -2.49 -3.30 -16.94
CA LEU A 160 -3.59 -2.45 -16.47
C LEU A 160 -3.15 -1.25 -15.65
N GLY A 161 -1.85 -1.13 -15.33
CA GLY A 161 -1.30 0.00 -14.59
C GLY A 161 -1.64 0.03 -13.11
N PHE A 162 -2.09 -1.09 -12.54
CA PHE A 162 -2.25 -1.29 -11.09
C PHE A 162 -2.27 -2.78 -10.74
N ARG A 163 -2.15 -3.14 -9.46
CA ARG A 163 -2.40 -4.49 -8.95
C ARG A 163 -2.99 -4.47 -7.55
N ILE A 164 -3.79 -5.49 -7.22
CA ILE A 164 -4.28 -5.72 -5.87
C ILE A 164 -3.14 -6.34 -5.05
N GLU A 165 -2.76 -5.73 -3.93
CA GLU A 165 -1.68 -6.24 -3.06
C GLU A 165 -2.25 -7.11 -1.93
N ALA A 166 -3.34 -6.67 -1.32
CA ALA A 166 -3.99 -7.37 -0.22
C ALA A 166 -5.44 -6.88 -0.07
N ALA A 167 -6.28 -7.70 0.54
CA ALA A 167 -7.63 -7.33 0.87
C ALA A 167 -8.08 -7.98 2.18
N LYS A 168 -8.75 -7.21 3.02
CA LYS A 168 -9.63 -7.71 4.07
C LYS A 168 -11.04 -7.79 3.48
N MET A 169 -11.50 -9.01 3.28
CA MET A 169 -12.77 -9.29 2.61
C MET A 169 -13.97 -9.01 3.52
N PRO A 170 -15.19 -8.93 2.97
CA PRO A 170 -16.41 -8.99 3.77
C PRO A 170 -16.38 -10.23 4.70
N GLY A 171 -16.70 -10.04 5.99
CA GLY A 171 -16.57 -11.09 7.00
C GLY A 171 -15.19 -11.13 7.70
N GLY A 172 -14.22 -10.35 7.26
CA GLY A 172 -12.97 -10.08 7.98
C GLY A 172 -11.79 -10.98 7.60
N SER A 173 -11.94 -11.89 6.65
CA SER A 173 -10.83 -12.73 6.19
C SER A 173 -9.77 -11.89 5.47
N LEU A 174 -8.51 -12.10 5.83
CA LEU A 174 -7.37 -11.40 5.24
C LEU A 174 -6.80 -12.23 4.09
N GLN A 175 -6.93 -11.71 2.88
CA GLN A 175 -6.34 -12.29 1.67
C GLN A 175 -5.09 -11.49 1.28
N LYS A 176 -3.97 -12.18 1.05
CA LYS A 176 -2.71 -11.60 0.55
C LYS A 176 -2.22 -12.26 -0.75
N ASN A 177 -2.92 -13.29 -1.23
CA ASN A 177 -2.50 -14.05 -2.40
C ASN A 177 -3.14 -13.53 -3.69
N PHE A 178 -2.88 -12.26 -4.02
CA PHE A 178 -3.28 -11.66 -5.30
C PHE A 178 -2.17 -11.76 -6.34
N LYS A 179 -1.18 -12.62 -6.09
CA LYS A 179 0.08 -12.63 -6.83
C LYS A 179 -0.04 -13.03 -8.30
N LYS A 180 -1.13 -13.74 -8.65
CA LYS A 180 -1.48 -14.22 -10.00
C LYS A 180 -2.76 -13.57 -10.56
N VAL A 181 -3.28 -12.55 -9.89
CA VAL A 181 -4.40 -11.75 -10.43
C VAL A 181 -3.80 -10.82 -11.48
N ARG A 182 -3.94 -11.20 -12.75
CA ARG A 182 -3.23 -10.57 -13.86
C ARG A 182 -4.16 -10.00 -14.92
N THR A 183 -5.07 -10.83 -15.42
CA THR A 183 -5.93 -10.44 -16.55
C THR A 183 -7.06 -9.51 -16.11
N TYR A 184 -7.68 -8.84 -17.08
CA TYR A 184 -8.88 -8.04 -16.84
C TYR A 184 -9.99 -8.84 -16.14
N ASP A 185 -10.17 -10.11 -16.53
CA ASP A 185 -11.18 -11.00 -15.96
C ASP A 185 -10.82 -11.40 -14.51
N ASP A 186 -9.55 -11.71 -14.23
CA ASP A 186 -9.09 -12.02 -12.86
C ASP A 186 -9.35 -10.84 -11.92
N VAL A 187 -9.01 -9.62 -12.35
CA VAL A 187 -9.22 -8.39 -11.58
C VAL A 187 -10.71 -8.14 -11.39
N THR A 188 -11.51 -8.33 -12.43
CA THR A 188 -12.96 -8.18 -12.38
C THR A 188 -13.58 -9.12 -11.35
N LEU A 189 -13.18 -10.39 -11.36
CA LEU A 189 -13.64 -11.40 -10.40
C LEU A 189 -13.22 -11.04 -8.97
N ALA A 190 -11.97 -10.63 -8.76
CA ALA A 190 -11.47 -10.22 -7.44
C ALA A 190 -12.23 -9.02 -6.88
N LEU A 191 -12.54 -8.02 -7.70
CA LEU A 191 -13.34 -6.85 -7.30
C LEU A 191 -14.79 -7.23 -7.01
N ILE A 192 -15.38 -8.11 -7.83
CA ILE A 192 -16.71 -8.66 -7.64
C ILE A 192 -16.86 -9.37 -6.29
N GLU A 193 -15.88 -10.21 -5.94
CA GLU A 193 -15.83 -10.90 -4.65
C GLU A 193 -15.67 -9.90 -3.50
N PHE A 194 -14.75 -8.95 -3.64
CA PHE A 194 -14.50 -7.93 -2.63
C PHE A 194 -15.71 -7.04 -2.35
N PHE A 195 -16.49 -6.68 -3.37
CA PHE A 195 -17.69 -5.86 -3.18
C PHE A 195 -18.83 -6.61 -2.50
N GLY A 196 -18.85 -7.96 -2.58
CA GLY A 196 -19.84 -8.79 -1.91
C GLY A 196 -21.28 -8.49 -2.32
N ALA A 197 -22.21 -8.53 -1.36
CA ALA A 197 -23.65 -8.37 -1.59
C ALA A 197 -24.06 -6.94 -2.00
N ASP A 198 -23.36 -5.91 -1.51
CA ASP A 198 -23.67 -4.49 -1.78
C ASP A 198 -22.99 -3.96 -3.07
N ARG A 199 -22.73 -4.87 -4.02
CA ARG A 199 -21.86 -4.63 -5.19
C ARG A 199 -22.20 -3.36 -5.94
N GLU A 200 -23.46 -3.18 -6.31
CA GLU A 200 -23.90 -2.06 -7.13
C GLU A 200 -23.68 -0.72 -6.45
N ARG A 201 -24.00 -0.65 -5.15
CA ARG A 201 -23.81 0.55 -4.34
C ARG A 201 -22.33 0.87 -4.18
N VAL A 202 -21.51 -0.11 -3.80
CA VAL A 202 -20.06 0.08 -3.60
C VAL A 202 -19.39 0.49 -4.91
N ARG A 203 -19.68 -0.22 -6.00
CA ARG A 203 -19.14 0.05 -7.34
C ARG A 203 -19.45 1.48 -7.79
N SER A 204 -20.70 1.92 -7.67
CA SER A 204 -21.13 3.25 -8.11
C SER A 204 -20.40 4.36 -7.37
N ARG A 205 -20.22 4.20 -6.05
CA ARG A 205 -19.55 5.20 -5.20
C ARG A 205 -18.04 5.21 -5.40
N LEU A 206 -17.43 4.03 -5.51
CA LEU A 206 -16.02 3.91 -5.83
C LEU A 206 -15.71 4.55 -7.18
N LEU A 207 -16.54 4.29 -8.20
CA LEU A 207 -16.38 4.89 -9.52
C LEU A 207 -16.50 6.42 -9.48
N ALA A 208 -17.50 6.96 -8.78
CA ALA A 208 -17.64 8.40 -8.61
C ALA A 208 -16.40 9.01 -7.92
N ARG A 209 -15.90 8.33 -6.89
CA ARG A 209 -14.72 8.75 -6.14
C ARG A 209 -13.44 8.71 -6.99
N LEU A 210 -13.23 7.64 -7.76
CA LEU A 210 -12.10 7.51 -8.69
C LEU A 210 -12.14 8.58 -9.78
N LYS A 211 -13.31 8.88 -10.34
CA LYS A 211 -13.49 9.97 -11.31
C LYS A 211 -13.18 11.35 -10.71
N ALA A 212 -13.52 11.57 -9.43
CA ALA A 212 -13.15 12.80 -8.73
C ALA A 212 -11.65 12.87 -8.44
N MET A 213 -11.05 11.75 -8.02
CA MET A 213 -9.61 11.64 -7.76
C MET A 213 -8.79 11.90 -9.02
N ARG A 214 -9.20 11.32 -10.15
CA ARG A 214 -8.56 11.58 -11.45
C ARG A 214 -8.54 13.07 -11.77
N ARG A 215 -9.67 13.76 -11.64
CA ARG A 215 -9.76 15.21 -11.88
C ARG A 215 -8.86 16.01 -10.93
N ALA A 216 -8.78 15.64 -9.66
CA ALA A 216 -7.87 16.26 -8.71
C ALA A 216 -6.40 16.08 -9.10
N ILE A 217 -6.01 14.86 -9.47
CA ILE A 217 -4.65 14.51 -9.90
C ILE A 217 -4.28 15.28 -11.18
N GLU A 218 -5.17 15.36 -12.16
CA GLU A 218 -4.95 16.07 -13.43
C GLU A 218 -4.72 17.59 -13.24
N ASN A 219 -5.19 18.18 -12.14
CA ASN A 219 -4.99 19.59 -11.80
C ASN A 219 -3.86 19.83 -10.78
N SER A 220 -3.30 18.76 -10.21
CA SER A 220 -2.29 18.84 -9.16
C SER A 220 -0.91 19.16 -9.74
N ARG A 221 -0.28 20.25 -9.27
CA ARG A 221 1.11 20.56 -9.62
C ARG A 221 2.06 19.51 -9.06
N PHE A 222 1.77 18.94 -7.89
CA PHE A 222 2.57 17.87 -7.32
C PHE A 222 2.65 16.68 -8.27
N PHE A 223 1.50 16.13 -8.71
CA PHE A 223 1.47 14.99 -9.63
C PHE A 223 2.06 15.33 -11.02
N ALA A 224 1.92 16.58 -11.48
CA ALA A 224 2.51 17.00 -12.75
C ALA A 224 4.05 17.10 -12.74
N THR A 225 4.68 17.16 -11.55
CA THR A 225 6.13 17.45 -11.42
C THR A 225 6.91 16.37 -10.66
N HIS A 226 6.27 15.27 -10.28
CA HIS A 226 6.90 14.20 -9.51
C HIS A 226 6.73 12.85 -10.20
N GLU A 227 7.79 12.05 -10.20
CA GLU A 227 7.68 10.62 -10.43
C GLU A 227 7.05 9.98 -9.20
N VAL A 228 5.76 9.63 -9.31
CA VAL A 228 5.03 8.99 -8.23
C VAL A 228 5.12 7.48 -8.38
N SER A 229 6.28 6.91 -8.02
CA SER A 229 6.41 5.46 -7.79
C SER A 229 6.10 5.15 -6.33
N ILE A 230 5.08 4.33 -6.11
CA ILE A 230 4.41 4.21 -4.82
C ILE A 230 4.84 2.93 -4.13
N PRO A 231 5.73 2.98 -3.12
CA PRO A 231 5.77 1.94 -2.10
C PRO A 231 4.54 2.10 -1.19
N ASN A 232 3.40 1.57 -1.63
CA ASN A 232 2.13 1.41 -0.88
C ASN A 232 1.47 2.73 -0.37
N TYR A 233 0.78 3.49 -1.23
CA TYR A 233 0.10 4.74 -0.84
C TYR A 233 -1.38 4.85 -1.22
N TYR A 234 -2.04 3.77 -1.67
CA TYR A 234 -3.50 3.83 -1.88
C TYR A 234 -4.21 2.68 -1.18
N TYR A 235 -4.70 2.99 0.02
CA TYR A 235 -5.69 2.17 0.72
C TYR A 235 -7.07 2.49 0.15
N PHE A 236 -7.69 1.54 -0.53
CA PHE A 236 -9.11 1.57 -0.84
C PHE A 236 -9.87 1.01 0.36
N TYR A 237 -10.49 1.88 1.15
CA TYR A 237 -11.36 1.46 2.25
C TYR A 237 -12.76 1.15 1.73
N ASN A 238 -13.28 -0.03 2.06
CA ASN A 238 -14.65 -0.44 1.78
C ASN A 238 -15.40 -0.75 3.08
N LYS A 239 -15.97 0.29 3.69
CA LYS A 239 -17.38 0.26 4.09
C LYS A 239 -17.88 1.67 4.33
N CYS A 240 -18.49 2.26 3.31
CA CYS A 240 -19.14 3.57 3.35
C CYS A 240 -18.14 4.75 3.45
N PHE A 241 -17.81 5.38 2.31
CA PHE A 241 -18.33 6.76 2.14
C PHE A 241 -19.75 6.96 2.64
#